data_AF-A0A3A9AQG7-F1
#
_entry.id   AF-A0A3A9AQG7-F1
#
_cell.length_a   1.000
_cell.length_b   1.000
_cell.length_c   1.000
_cell.angle_alpha   90.00
_cell.angle_beta   90.00
_cell.angle_gamma   90.00
#
_symmetry.space_group_name_H-M   'P 1'
#
loop_
_entity.id
_entity.type
_entity.pdbx_description
1 polymer ?
#
loop_
_entity_poly.entity_id
_entity_poly.type
_entity_poly.pdbx_seq_one_letter_code
_entity_poly.pdbx_strand_id
1 'polypeptide(L)' 'MKHGKKMIAPIIVTIIMLLYYIGIAATFLIIRGIPLQVKALMVVIPLLSGAVMVGVLASRIREIEGGEEDDLSKY' A
#
# COMPACT_ATOMS: atom_id res chain seq x y z
N MET A 1 -24.92 -4.79 -4.12
CA MET A 1 -23.82 -4.38 -3.23
C MET A 1 -23.13 -5.57 -2.52
N LYS A 2 -23.00 -6.74 -3.17
CA LYS A 2 -22.59 -8.00 -2.51
C LYS A 2 -21.10 -8.09 -2.10
N HIS A 3 -20.22 -7.23 -2.61
CA HIS A 3 -18.76 -7.31 -2.37
C HIS A 3 -18.19 -6.20 -1.47
N GLY A 4 -19.02 -5.23 -1.04
CA GLY A 4 -18.55 -4.06 -0.27
C GLY A 4 -17.79 -4.42 1.01
N LYS A 5 -18.22 -5.46 1.72
CA LYS A 5 -17.59 -5.88 2.98
C LYS A 5 -16.21 -6.50 2.78
N LYS A 6 -15.96 -7.16 1.63
CA LYS A 6 -14.67 -7.79 1.29
C LYS A 6 -13.60 -6.75 0.94
N MET A 7 -14.01 -5.59 0.41
CA MET A 7 -13.08 -4.51 0.06
C MET A 7 -12.57 -3.70 1.26
N ILE A 8 -13.27 -3.76 2.40
CA ILE A 8 -12.91 -2.98 3.60
C ILE A 8 -11.52 -3.36 4.11
N ALA A 9 -11.23 -4.66 4.24
CA ALA A 9 -9.95 -5.14 4.76
C ALA A 9 -8.74 -4.68 3.92
N PRO A 10 -8.67 -4.93 2.60
CA PRO A 10 -7.52 -4.51 1.80
C PRO A 10 -7.38 -2.98 1.73
N ILE A 11 -8.48 -2.21 1.71
CA ILE A 11 -8.43 -0.75 1.71
C ILE A 11 -7.83 -0.22 3.02
N ILE A 12 -8.33 -0.68 4.18
CA ILE A 12 -7.84 -0.22 5.49
C ILE A 12 -6.34 -0.55 5.65
N VAL A 13 -5.92 -1.76 5.30
CA VAL A 13 -4.51 -2.16 5.38
C VAL A 13 -3.65 -1.28 4.49
N THR A 14 -4.11 -0.98 3.26
CA THR A 14 -3.38 -0.10 2.34
C THR A 14 -3.25 1.31 2.91
N ILE A 15 -4.31 1.89 3.48
CA ILE A 15 -4.27 3.22 4.10
C ILE A 15 -3.29 3.25 5.27
N ILE A 16 -3.33 2.27 6.16
CA ILE A 16 -2.42 2.18 7.32
C ILE A 16 -0.96 2.10 6.83
N MET A 17 -0.68 1.26 5.82
CA MET A 17 0.67 1.14 5.26
C MET A 17 1.14 2.41 4.58
N LEU A 18 0.27 3.10 3.83
CA LEU A 18 0.61 4.38 3.20
C LEU A 18 0.94 5.44 4.26
N LEU A 19 0.12 5.56 5.31
CA LEU A 19 0.40 6.47 6.42
C LEU A 19 1.74 6.14 7.11
N TYR A 20 2.03 4.86 7.30
CA TYR A 20 3.30 4.41 7.86
C TYR A 20 4.50 4.78 6.98
N TYR A 21 4.42 4.56 5.66
CA TYR A 21 5.48 4.93 4.72
C TYR A 21 5.68 6.44 4.59
N ILE A 22 4.59 7.21 4.57
CA ILE A 22 4.65 8.67 4.60
C ILE A 22 5.29 9.13 5.91
N GLY A 23 4.93 8.53 7.04
CA GLY A 23 5.52 8.79 8.35
C GLY A 23 7.03 8.57 8.35
N ILE A 24 7.50 7.42 7.85
CA ILE A 24 8.93 7.12 7.70
C ILE A 24 9.62 8.18 6.84
N ALA A 25 9.09 8.46 5.64
CA ALA A 25 9.68 9.44 4.74
C ALA A 25 9.78 10.82 5.40
N ALA A 26 8.72 11.27 6.08
CA ALA A 26 8.70 12.53 6.82
C ALA A 26 9.73 12.55 7.96
N THR A 27 9.85 11.47 8.74
CA THR A 27 10.85 11.35 9.80
C THR A 27 12.27 11.53 9.27
N PHE A 28 12.62 10.85 8.17
CA PHE A 28 13.94 10.97 7.56
C PHE A 28 14.19 12.38 6.98
N LEU A 29 13.16 13.07 6.50
CA LEU A 29 13.29 14.46 6.06
C LEU A 29 13.62 15.41 7.22
N ILE A 30 13.03 15.21 8.39
CA ILE A 30 13.17 16.11 9.55
C ILE A 30 14.50 15.90 10.30
N ILE A 31 15.00 14.65 10.38
CA ILE A 31 16.25 14.36 11.10
C ILE A 31 17.43 15.09 10.43
N ARG A 32 18.19 15.84 11.26
CA ARG A 32 19.43 16.51 10.87
C ARG A 32 20.63 15.60 11.15
N GLY A 33 21.66 15.68 10.31
CA GLY A 33 22.90 14.90 10.48
C GLY A 33 22.96 13.58 9.69
N ILE A 34 21.90 13.21 8.97
CA ILE A 34 21.93 12.06 8.05
C ILE A 34 22.50 12.52 6.69
N PRO A 35 23.46 11.79 6.10
CA PRO A 35 23.96 12.07 4.75
C PRO A 35 22.83 12.13 3.71
N LEU A 36 22.94 13.06 2.77
CA LEU A 36 21.87 13.31 1.79
C LEU A 36 21.51 12.06 0.98
N GLN A 37 22.50 11.24 0.63
CA GLN A 37 22.32 10.00 -0.14
C GLN A 37 21.48 8.99 0.64
N VAL A 38 21.78 8.81 1.93
CA VAL A 38 21.03 7.91 2.81
C VAL A 38 19.60 8.44 3.00
N LYS A 39 19.44 9.74 3.22
CA LYS A 39 18.13 10.38 3.34
C LYS A 39 17.29 10.17 2.07
N ALA A 40 17.89 10.38 0.89
CA ALA A 40 17.22 10.18 -0.39
C ALA A 40 16.76 8.73 -0.56
N LEU A 41 17.63 7.76 -0.29
CA LEU A 41 17.28 6.34 -0.35
C LEU A 41 16.12 6.00 0.60
N MET A 42 16.19 6.45 1.86
CA MET A 42 15.18 6.17 2.88
C MET A 42 13.84 6.87 2.63
N VAL A 43 13.79 7.88 1.76
CA VAL A 43 12.54 8.52 1.31
C VAL A 43 12.00 7.84 0.05
N VAL A 44 12.87 7.56 -0.92
CA VAL A 44 12.46 6.97 -2.20
C VAL A 44 11.92 5.55 -2.02
N ILE A 45 12.56 4.74 -1.17
CA ILE A 45 12.15 3.33 -0.98
C ILE A 45 10.70 3.23 -0.46
N PRO A 46 10.29 3.89 0.65
CA PRO A 46 8.90 3.85 1.11
C PRO A 46 7.90 4.39 0.10
N LEU A 47 8.27 5.42 -0.69
CA LEU A 47 7.39 5.97 -1.72
C LEU A 47 7.13 4.97 -2.86
N LEU A 48 8.19 4.30 -3.34
CA LEU A 48 8.05 3.24 -4.34
C LEU A 48 7.23 2.07 -3.80
N SER A 49 7.49 1.64 -2.57
CA SER A 49 6.68 0.61 -1.90
C SER A 49 5.22 1.03 -1.76
N GLY A 50 4.94 2.30 -1.46
CA GLY A 50 3.58 2.84 -1.44
C GLY A 50 2.88 2.78 -2.80
N ALA A 51 3.59 3.11 -3.88
CA ALA A 51 3.05 2.99 -5.23
C ALA A 51 2.72 1.54 -5.60
N VAL A 52 3.61 0.59 -5.24
CA VAL A 52 3.36 -0.85 -5.41
C VAL A 52 2.12 -1.28 -4.61
N MET A 53 1.99 -0.83 -3.36
CA MET A 53 0.84 -1.17 -2.51
C MET A 53 -0.50 -0.73 -3.13
N VAL A 54 -0.53 0.46 -3.73
CA VAL A 54 -1.71 0.96 -4.45
C VAL A 54 -2.01 0.09 -5.68
N GLY A 55 -0.99 -0.33 -6.44
CA GLY A 55 -1.15 -1.23 -7.58
C GLY A 55 -1.70 -2.61 -7.18
N VAL A 56 -1.23 -3.16 -6.05
CA VAL A 56 -1.74 -4.41 -5.48
C VAL A 56 -3.20 -4.25 -5.04
N LEU A 57 -3.55 -3.15 -4.37
CA LEU A 57 -4.94 -2.86 -4.00
C LEU A 57 -5.85 -2.78 -5.23
N ALA A 58 -5.42 -2.08 -6.29
CA ALA A 58 -6.18 -1.98 -7.53
C ALA A 58 -6.40 -3.36 -8.17
N SER A 59 -5.38 -4.22 -8.16
CA SER A 59 -5.49 -5.60 -8.65
C SER A 59 -6.50 -6.40 -7.82
N ARG A 60 -6.46 -6.29 -6.48
CA ARG A 60 -7.43 -6.97 -5.61
C ARG A 60 -8.85 -6.48 -5.75
N ILE A 61 -9.07 -5.18 -5.95
CA ILE A 61 -10.40 -4.67 -6.23
C ILE A 61 -10.94 -5.29 -7.53
N ARG A 62 -10.12 -5.37 -8.57
CA ARG A 62 -10.50 -5.99 -9.85
C ARG A 62 -10.81 -7.49 -9.72
N GLU A 63 -10.05 -8.25 -8.95
CA GLU A 63 -10.33 -9.67 -8.69
C GLU A 63 -11.65 -9.87 -7.93
N ILE A 64 -11.92 -9.04 -6.91
CA ILE A 64 -13.16 -9.09 -6.13
C ILE A 64 -14.37 -8.67 -6.97
N GLU A 65 -14.22 -7.67 -7.84
CA GLU A 65 -15.28 -7.21 -8.74
C GLU A 65 -15.52 -8.15 -9.92
N GLY A 66 -14.46 -8.76 -10.44
CA GLY A 66 -14.48 -9.71 -11.55
C GLY A 66 -15.01 -11.10 -11.16
N GLY A 67 -15.11 -11.40 -9.87
CA GLY A 67 -15.59 -12.69 -9.37
C GLY A 67 -14.56 -13.82 -9.44
N GLU A 68 -13.30 -13.54 -9.81
CA GLU A 68 -12.21 -14.52 -9.84
C GLU A 68 -11.96 -15.14 -8.45
N GLU A 69 -12.22 -14.37 -7.38
CA GLU A 69 -12.17 -14.89 -6.00
C GLU A 69 -13.23 -15.97 -5.73
N ASP A 70 -14.38 -15.92 -6.41
CA ASP A 70 -15.49 -16.87 -6.24
C ASP A 70 -15.23 -18.19 -7.00
N ASP A 71 -14.51 -18.13 -8.12
CA ASP A 71 -14.11 -19.32 -8.90
C ASP A 71 -13.12 -20.22 -8.14
N LEU A 72 -12.24 -19.65 -7.32
CA LEU A 72 -11.33 -20.43 -6.46
C LEU A 72 -12.05 -21.11 -5.28
N SER A 73 -13.26 -20.66 -4.91
CA SER A 73 -14.04 -21.30 -3.84
C SER A 73 -14.75 -22.60 -4.28
N LYS A 74 -14.69 -22.91 -5.59
CA LYS A 74 -15.35 -24.07 -6.22
C LYS A 74 -14.48 -25.33 -6.28
N TYR A 75 -13.25 -25.27 -5.80
CA TYR A 75 -12.31 -26.39 -5.66
C TYR A 75 -12.08 -26.72 -4.18
#